data_AF-A0A1J5CRJ0-F1
#
_entry.id   AF-A0A1J5CRJ0-F1
#
_cell.length_a   1.000
_cell.length_b   1.000
_cell.length_c   1.000
_cell.angle_alpha   90.00
_cell.angle_beta   90.00
_cell.angle_gamma   90.00
#
_symmetry.space_group_name_H-M   'P 1'
#
loop_
_entity.id
_entity.type
_entity.pdbx_description
1 polymer ?
#
loop_
_entity_poly.entity_id
_entity_poly.type
_entity_poly.pdbx_seq_one_letter_code
_entity_poly.pdbx_strand_id
1 'polypeptide(L)'
;MVGHNRSVLENSVQTLRILYMVVAGLALAAGLEELVINDENQFQLPALLEDWILWVFFIIFVSTVVRFVHGAMRHFDHYYIEQPQQIHWKGQPLWDFLFLGFEAFIFFVLAFSLQNQPRFISSYLVLLLIDTLWLFGVFLPHVKQVFHGTSLHWIVANAFVLVPTGIPWIWYRNSATCPPWLIGLFFAGIIAHTIMDYATNWEFYFGRSLSDDS
;
A
#
# COMPACT_ATOMS: atom_id res chain seq x y z
N MET A 1 -24.45 -24.06 -16.63
CA MET A 1 -24.29 -22.60 -16.84
C MET A 1 -23.36 -21.92 -15.83
N VAL A 2 -23.00 -22.54 -14.70
CA VAL A 2 -22.13 -21.93 -13.68
C VAL A 2 -20.69 -21.67 -14.18
N GLY A 3 -20.14 -22.54 -15.04
CA GLY A 3 -18.76 -22.41 -15.52
C GLY A 3 -18.48 -21.21 -16.44
N HIS A 4 -19.46 -20.78 -17.25
CA HIS A 4 -19.25 -19.67 -18.20
C HIS A 4 -19.15 -18.30 -17.50
N ASN A 5 -19.92 -18.07 -16.44
CA ASN A 5 -19.85 -16.81 -15.70
C ASN A 5 -18.55 -16.68 -14.89
N ARG A 6 -17.97 -17.82 -14.45
CA ARG A 6 -16.71 -17.85 -13.70
C ARG A 6 -15.53 -17.39 -14.56
N SER A 7 -15.41 -17.90 -15.78
CA SER A 7 -14.32 -17.49 -16.68
C SER A 7 -14.40 -16.01 -17.08
N VAL A 8 -15.61 -15.46 -17.23
CA VAL A 8 -15.80 -14.02 -17.50
C VAL A 8 -15.34 -13.16 -16.32
N LEU A 9 -15.67 -13.56 -15.09
CA LEU A 9 -15.22 -12.85 -13.88
C LEU A 9 -13.69 -12.91 -13.74
N GLU A 10 -13.09 -14.09 -13.88
CA GLU A 10 -11.64 -14.28 -13.79
C GLU A 10 -10.89 -13.40 -14.82
N ASN A 11 -11.34 -13.39 -16.08
CA ASN A 11 -10.77 -12.53 -17.12
C ASN A 11 -10.90 -11.04 -16.79
N SER A 12 -12.04 -10.64 -16.21
CA SER A 12 -12.28 -9.24 -15.82
C SER A 12 -11.33 -8.83 -14.69
N VAL A 13 -11.22 -9.66 -13.64
CA VAL A 13 -10.32 -9.43 -12.50
C VAL A 13 -8.86 -9.42 -12.94
N GLN A 14 -8.45 -10.32 -13.83
CA GLN A 14 -7.11 -10.32 -14.41
C GLN A 14 -6.79 -9.01 -15.14
N THR A 15 -7.75 -8.48 -15.89
CA THR A 15 -7.58 -7.18 -16.58
C THR A 15 -7.42 -6.04 -15.56
N LEU A 16 -8.23 -6.01 -14.51
CA LEU A 16 -8.13 -5.00 -13.44
C LEU A 16 -6.77 -5.07 -12.71
N ARG A 17 -6.28 -6.28 -12.44
CA ARG A 17 -4.95 -6.50 -11.85
C ARG A 17 -3.83 -5.94 -12.73
N ILE A 18 -3.87 -6.22 -14.03
CA ILE A 18 -2.88 -5.70 -14.99
C ILE A 18 -2.89 -4.17 -14.98
N LEU A 19 -4.07 -3.55 -15.05
CA LEU A 19 -4.18 -2.09 -15.00
C LEU A 19 -3.58 -1.51 -13.71
N TYR A 20 -3.91 -2.10 -12.55
CA TYR A 20 -3.33 -1.68 -11.27
C TYR A 20 -1.79 -1.80 -11.27
N MET A 21 -1.25 -2.93 -11.73
CA MET A 21 0.20 -3.15 -11.80
C MET A 21 0.91 -2.17 -12.74
N VAL A 22 0.28 -1.81 -13.87
CA VAL A 22 0.81 -0.80 -14.78
C VAL A 22 0.89 0.57 -14.09
N VAL A 23 -0.18 0.99 -13.41
CA VAL A 23 -0.20 2.27 -12.67
C VAL A 23 0.87 2.29 -11.57
N ALA A 24 0.99 1.22 -10.79
CA ALA A 24 2.02 1.10 -9.75
C ALA A 24 3.44 1.08 -10.33
N GLY A 25 3.66 0.39 -11.44
CA GLY A 25 4.96 0.36 -12.14
C GLY A 25 5.37 1.71 -12.70
N LEU A 26 4.41 2.48 -13.23
CA LEU A 26 4.65 3.85 -13.68
C LEU A 26 4.98 4.78 -12.51
N ALA A 27 4.33 4.62 -11.35
CA ALA A 27 4.68 5.37 -10.15
C ALA A 27 6.10 5.04 -9.66
N LEU A 28 6.52 3.78 -9.71
CA LEU A 28 7.90 3.37 -9.39
C LEU A 28 8.92 4.01 -10.35
N ALA A 29 8.61 4.04 -11.64
CA ALA A 29 9.46 4.70 -12.64
C ALA A 29 9.58 6.21 -12.35
N ALA A 30 8.46 6.88 -12.03
CA ALA A 30 8.47 8.29 -11.64
C ALA A 30 9.28 8.53 -10.36
N GLY A 31 9.17 7.65 -9.35
CA GLY A 31 9.98 7.76 -8.14
C GLY A 31 11.47 7.56 -8.39
N LEU A 32 11.84 6.69 -9.34
CA LEU A 32 13.23 6.52 -9.77
C LEU A 32 13.73 7.76 -10.53
N GLU A 33 12.88 8.37 -11.36
CA GLU A 33 13.19 9.61 -12.05
C GLU A 33 13.47 10.74 -11.07
N GLU A 34 12.58 10.95 -10.08
CA GLU A 34 12.73 11.91 -8.98
C GLU A 34 13.96 11.66 -8.11
N LEU A 35 14.43 10.40 -8.05
CA LEU A 35 15.67 10.07 -7.37
C LEU A 35 16.87 10.56 -8.22
N VAL A 36 16.92 10.23 -9.51
CA VAL A 36 18.12 10.39 -10.35
C VAL A 36 18.23 11.75 -11.07
N ILE A 37 17.12 12.46 -11.23
CA ILE A 37 17.02 13.74 -11.93
C ILE A 37 16.70 14.86 -10.92
N ASN A 38 17.43 15.98 -11.01
CA ASN A 38 17.16 17.16 -10.19
C ASN A 38 16.17 18.14 -10.85
N ASP A 39 15.81 19.21 -10.15
CA ASP A 39 14.90 20.27 -10.65
C ASP A 39 15.36 20.94 -11.97
N GLU A 40 16.66 20.84 -12.31
CA GLU A 40 17.24 21.36 -13.55
C GLU A 40 17.26 20.33 -14.70
N ASN A 41 16.61 19.17 -14.53
CA ASN A 41 16.65 18.03 -15.45
C ASN A 41 18.07 17.47 -15.70
N GLN A 42 18.95 17.58 -14.70
CA GLN A 42 20.32 17.05 -14.75
C GLN A 42 20.45 15.80 -13.90
N PHE A 43 21.31 14.89 -14.34
CA PHE A 43 21.62 13.65 -13.63
C PHE A 43 22.53 13.92 -12.42
N GLN A 44 22.10 13.53 -11.22
CA GLN A 44 22.74 13.95 -9.96
C GLN A 44 23.40 12.81 -9.15
N LEU A 45 23.92 11.78 -9.81
CA LEU A 45 24.46 10.58 -9.15
C LEU A 45 25.50 10.81 -8.03
N PRO A 46 26.45 11.77 -8.14
CA PRO A 46 27.40 12.03 -7.06
C PRO A 46 26.74 12.62 -5.81
N ALA A 47 25.82 13.58 -5.96
CA ALA A 47 25.11 14.20 -4.84
C ALA A 47 24.14 13.23 -4.16
N LEU A 48 23.58 12.31 -4.93
CA LEU A 48 22.73 11.22 -4.43
C LEU A 48 23.42 10.32 -3.41
N LEU A 49 24.72 10.05 -3.56
CA LEU A 49 25.44 9.20 -2.62
C LEU A 49 25.63 9.88 -1.25
N GLU A 50 25.53 11.21 -1.20
CA GLU A 50 25.68 11.99 0.03
C GLU A 50 24.33 12.19 0.75
N ASP A 51 23.21 12.24 0.02
CA ASP A 51 21.86 12.37 0.60
C ASP A 51 21.24 11.02 0.99
N TRP A 52 21.71 10.47 2.11
CA TRP A 52 21.16 9.21 2.66
C TRP A 52 19.68 9.30 3.03
N ILE A 53 19.13 10.49 3.31
CA ILE A 53 17.73 10.66 3.71
C ILE A 53 16.82 10.43 2.51
N LEU A 54 17.19 10.94 1.33
CA LEU A 54 16.46 10.70 0.09
C LEU A 54 16.36 9.20 -0.22
N TRP A 55 17.47 8.45 -0.06
CA TRP A 55 17.47 6.99 -0.21
C TRP A 55 16.52 6.29 0.76
N VAL A 56 16.44 6.75 2.01
CA VAL A 56 15.51 6.18 3.00
C VAL A 56 14.06 6.40 2.54
N PHE A 57 13.69 7.61 2.09
CA PHE A 57 12.35 7.85 1.55
C PHE A 57 12.06 7.02 0.31
N PHE A 58 13.03 6.86 -0.58
CA PHE A 58 12.88 6.02 -1.77
C PHE A 58 12.67 4.54 -1.41
N ILE A 59 13.44 4.00 -0.47
CA ILE A 59 13.28 2.62 0.02
C ILE A 59 11.90 2.43 0.64
N ILE A 60 11.43 3.41 1.42
CA ILE A 60 10.09 3.40 2.00
C ILE A 60 9.03 3.41 0.91
N PHE A 61 9.17 4.30 -0.07
CA PHE A 61 8.27 4.39 -1.21
C PHE A 61 8.18 3.04 -1.94
N VAL A 62 9.32 2.45 -2.32
CA VAL A 62 9.38 1.15 -3.01
C VAL A 62 8.74 0.05 -2.15
N SER A 63 9.12 -0.05 -0.87
CA SER A 63 8.57 -1.06 0.05
C SER A 63 7.06 -0.92 0.19
N THR A 64 6.56 0.32 0.24
CA THR A 64 5.13 0.63 0.31
C THR A 64 4.42 0.18 -0.95
N VAL A 65 4.91 0.57 -2.13
CA VAL A 65 4.31 0.15 -3.41
C VAL A 65 4.29 -1.37 -3.53
N VAL A 66 5.40 -2.05 -3.20
CA VAL A 66 5.48 -3.52 -3.23
C VAL A 66 4.44 -4.15 -2.30
N ARG A 67 4.34 -3.67 -1.05
CA ARG A 67 3.37 -4.17 -0.07
C ARG A 67 1.93 -4.02 -0.58
N PHE A 68 1.55 -2.83 -1.03
CA PHE A 68 0.20 -2.57 -1.54
C PHE A 68 -0.11 -3.35 -2.81
N VAL A 69 0.83 -3.43 -3.76
CA VAL A 69 0.65 -4.24 -4.98
C VAL A 69 0.43 -5.69 -4.62
N HIS A 70 1.26 -6.23 -3.73
CA HIS A 70 1.14 -7.63 -3.31
C HIS A 70 -0.19 -7.87 -2.57
N GLY A 71 -0.58 -6.99 -1.65
CA GLY A 71 -1.87 -7.03 -0.95
C GLY A 71 -3.06 -6.98 -1.90
N ALA A 72 -3.07 -6.04 -2.85
CA ALA A 72 -4.13 -5.91 -3.86
C ALA A 72 -4.24 -7.17 -4.74
N MET A 73 -3.11 -7.71 -5.22
CA MET A 73 -3.11 -8.92 -6.05
C MET A 73 -3.70 -10.11 -5.28
N ARG A 74 -3.30 -10.28 -4.03
CA ARG A 74 -3.78 -11.38 -3.20
C ARG A 74 -5.23 -11.21 -2.79
N HIS A 75 -5.68 -9.98 -2.52
CA HIS A 75 -7.10 -9.66 -2.33
C HIS A 75 -7.93 -10.08 -3.54
N PHE A 76 -7.49 -9.70 -4.76
CA PHE A 76 -8.19 -10.08 -5.98
C PHE A 76 -8.27 -11.61 -6.18
N ASP A 77 -7.16 -12.31 -5.96
CA ASP A 77 -7.10 -13.76 -6.08
C ASP A 77 -8.01 -14.45 -5.04
N HIS A 78 -7.92 -14.03 -3.78
CA HIS A 78 -8.66 -14.64 -2.70
C HIS A 78 -10.18 -14.47 -2.84
N TYR A 79 -10.65 -13.24 -3.04
CA TYR A 79 -12.09 -12.95 -3.02
C TYR A 79 -12.80 -13.31 -4.33
N TYR A 80 -12.11 -13.20 -5.47
CA TYR A 80 -12.78 -13.36 -6.77
C TYR A 80 -12.45 -14.65 -7.50
N ILE A 81 -11.31 -15.29 -7.21
CA ILE A 81 -10.90 -16.53 -7.87
C ILE A 81 -11.08 -17.73 -6.94
N GLU A 82 -10.57 -17.65 -5.71
CA GLU A 82 -10.63 -18.74 -4.74
C GLU A 82 -12.01 -18.84 -4.08
N GLN A 83 -12.62 -17.69 -3.75
CA GLN A 83 -13.87 -17.64 -2.99
C GLN A 83 -14.97 -16.79 -3.64
N PRO A 84 -15.32 -17.03 -4.93
CA PRO A 84 -16.31 -16.22 -5.64
C PRO A 84 -17.71 -16.22 -5.00
N GLN A 85 -18.01 -17.18 -4.13
CA GLN A 85 -19.23 -17.21 -3.31
C GLN A 85 -19.34 -16.07 -2.29
N GLN A 86 -18.23 -15.40 -1.96
CA GLN A 86 -18.21 -14.24 -1.06
C GLN A 86 -18.56 -12.92 -1.76
N ILE A 87 -18.76 -12.94 -3.08
CA ILE A 87 -19.16 -11.75 -3.83
C ILE A 87 -20.63 -11.46 -3.54
N HIS A 88 -20.89 -10.34 -2.89
CA HIS A 88 -22.24 -9.96 -2.48
C HIS A 88 -23.05 -9.33 -3.59
N TRP A 89 -22.39 -8.68 -4.54
CA TRP A 89 -23.06 -7.96 -5.61
C TRP A 89 -22.15 -7.80 -6.83
N LYS A 90 -22.77 -7.71 -8.02
CA LYS A 90 -22.08 -7.82 -9.32
C LYS A 90 -21.01 -6.75 -9.57
N GLY A 91 -21.11 -5.59 -8.93
CA GLY A 91 -20.18 -4.47 -9.12
C GLY A 91 -19.05 -4.41 -8.09
N GLN A 92 -19.01 -5.33 -7.11
CA GLN A 92 -17.99 -5.33 -6.06
C GLN A 92 -16.55 -5.31 -6.60
N PRO A 93 -16.16 -6.11 -7.62
CA PRO A 93 -14.79 -6.07 -8.15
C PRO A 93 -14.41 -4.71 -8.73
N LEU A 94 -15.35 -4.01 -9.37
CA LEU A 94 -15.11 -2.69 -9.95
C LEU A 94 -14.93 -1.65 -8.84
N TRP A 95 -15.69 -1.73 -7.76
CA TRP A 95 -15.56 -0.81 -6.64
C TRP A 95 -14.25 -1.01 -5.87
N ASP A 96 -13.86 -2.26 -5.60
CA ASP A 96 -12.55 -2.54 -5.02
C ASP A 96 -11.43 -1.99 -5.91
N PHE A 97 -11.53 -2.20 -7.23
CA PHE A 97 -10.57 -1.63 -8.16
C PHE A 97 -10.55 -0.10 -8.18
N LEU A 98 -11.68 0.58 -8.04
CA LEU A 98 -11.68 2.06 -7.99
C LEU A 98 -10.98 2.59 -6.73
N PHE A 99 -11.17 1.95 -5.58
CA PHE A 99 -10.47 2.33 -4.35
C PHE A 99 -8.97 2.02 -4.42
N LEU A 100 -8.62 0.79 -4.79
CA LEU A 100 -7.22 0.37 -4.96
C LEU A 100 -6.54 1.21 -6.06
N GLY A 101 -7.22 1.45 -7.18
CA GLY A 101 -6.72 2.31 -8.26
C GLY A 101 -6.51 3.75 -7.79
N PHE A 102 -7.35 4.27 -6.89
CA PHE A 102 -7.14 5.56 -6.26
C PHE A 102 -5.88 5.59 -5.40
N GLU A 103 -5.61 4.54 -4.62
CA GLU A 103 -4.36 4.38 -3.87
C GLU A 103 -3.13 4.35 -4.80
N ALA A 104 -3.25 3.69 -5.96
CA ALA A 104 -2.19 3.66 -6.95
C ALA A 104 -1.87 5.05 -7.52
N PHE A 105 -2.86 5.95 -7.63
CA PHE A 105 -2.60 7.35 -7.96
C PHE A 105 -1.85 8.10 -6.84
N ILE A 106 -2.08 7.74 -5.57
CA ILE A 106 -1.33 8.33 -4.45
C ILE A 106 0.14 7.90 -4.46
N PHE A 107 0.48 6.75 -5.06
CA PHE A 107 1.89 6.39 -5.28
C PHE A 107 2.63 7.41 -6.16
N PHE A 108 1.97 8.03 -7.14
CA PHE A 108 2.57 9.15 -7.88
C PHE A 108 2.78 10.37 -7.01
N VAL A 109 1.81 10.69 -6.14
CA VAL A 109 1.96 11.80 -5.20
C VAL A 109 3.14 11.55 -4.26
N LEU A 110 3.34 10.31 -3.81
CA LEU A 110 4.51 9.90 -3.01
C LEU A 110 5.81 10.03 -3.80
N ALA A 111 5.84 9.53 -5.05
CA ALA A 111 7.00 9.65 -5.93
C ALA A 111 7.42 11.12 -6.10
N PHE A 112 6.50 12.00 -6.51
CA PHE A 112 6.75 13.43 -6.68
C PHE A 112 6.99 14.20 -5.37
N SER A 113 6.85 13.54 -4.23
CA SER A 113 7.13 14.13 -2.92
C SER A 113 8.44 13.65 -2.30
N LEU A 114 9.21 12.77 -2.97
CA LEU A 114 10.45 12.21 -2.42
C LEU A 114 11.43 13.29 -1.93
N GLN A 115 11.53 14.41 -2.65
CA GLN A 115 12.40 15.53 -2.30
C GLN A 115 11.79 16.48 -1.24
N ASN A 116 10.48 16.35 -0.94
CA ASN A 116 9.76 17.20 -0.01
C ASN A 116 9.20 16.37 1.16
N GLN A 117 10.02 16.23 2.22
CA GLN A 117 9.72 15.36 3.36
C GLN A 117 8.33 15.61 3.98
N PRO A 118 7.91 16.87 4.23
CA PRO A 118 6.56 17.15 4.74
C PRO A 118 5.43 16.64 3.85
N ARG A 119 5.59 16.82 2.54
CA ARG A 119 4.59 16.38 1.56
C ARG A 119 4.58 14.87 1.43
N PHE A 120 5.74 14.22 1.51
CA PHE A 120 5.86 12.76 1.51
C PHE A 120 5.14 12.14 2.70
N ILE A 121 5.45 12.60 3.93
CA ILE A 121 4.83 12.10 5.16
C ILE A 121 3.30 12.32 5.11
N SER A 122 2.86 13.50 4.68
CA SER A 122 1.42 13.80 4.56
C SER A 122 0.74 12.86 3.57
N SER A 123 1.34 12.63 2.40
CA SER A 123 0.78 11.76 1.36
C SER A 123 0.75 10.31 1.81
N TYR A 124 1.77 9.88 2.57
CA TYR A 124 1.85 8.53 3.13
C TYR A 124 0.77 8.30 4.18
N LEU A 125 0.53 9.27 5.07
CA LEU A 125 -0.54 9.20 6.06
C LEU A 125 -1.93 9.18 5.41
N VAL A 126 -2.12 9.95 4.33
CA VAL A 126 -3.36 9.92 3.54
C VAL A 126 -3.56 8.56 2.88
N LEU A 127 -2.50 7.97 2.30
CA LEU A 127 -2.54 6.62 1.75
C LEU A 127 -2.98 5.59 2.80
N LEU A 128 -2.36 5.58 3.98
CA LEU A 128 -2.72 4.65 5.06
C LEU A 128 -4.15 4.89 5.57
N LEU A 129 -4.61 6.14 5.62
CA LEU A 129 -5.97 6.46 6.02
C LEU A 129 -6.99 5.89 5.04
N ILE A 130 -6.75 6.06 3.73
CA ILE A 130 -7.62 5.54 2.68
C ILE A 130 -7.65 4.02 2.71
N ASP A 131 -6.49 3.37 2.84
CA ASP A 131 -6.37 1.91 2.96
C ASP A 131 -7.19 1.40 4.16
N THR A 132 -7.03 2.03 5.34
CA THR A 132 -7.84 1.69 6.51
C THR A 132 -9.34 1.88 6.27
N LEU A 133 -9.77 2.97 5.62
CA LEU A 133 -11.18 3.21 5.30
C LEU A 133 -11.71 2.18 4.29
N TRP A 134 -10.92 1.80 3.29
CA TRP A 134 -11.26 0.75 2.33
C TRP A 134 -11.42 -0.59 3.03
N LEU A 135 -10.48 -0.98 3.89
CA LEU A 135 -10.59 -2.20 4.71
C LEU A 135 -11.89 -2.19 5.51
N PHE A 136 -12.21 -1.10 6.21
CA PHE A 136 -13.50 -0.98 6.89
C PHE A 136 -14.70 -1.14 5.94
N GLY A 137 -14.64 -0.55 4.74
CA GLY A 137 -15.68 -0.65 3.71
C GLY A 137 -15.92 -2.08 3.23
N VAL A 138 -14.85 -2.80 2.89
CA VAL A 138 -14.91 -4.22 2.45
C VAL A 138 -15.43 -5.13 3.55
N PHE A 139 -15.14 -4.80 4.80
CA PHE A 139 -15.41 -5.66 5.96
C PHE A 139 -16.73 -5.36 6.69
N LEU A 140 -17.34 -4.18 6.48
CA LEU A 140 -18.65 -3.83 7.03
C LEU A 140 -19.75 -4.88 6.78
N PRO A 141 -19.86 -5.50 5.59
CA PRO A 141 -20.83 -6.58 5.35
C PRO A 141 -20.57 -7.86 6.16
N HIS A 142 -19.35 -8.06 6.66
CA HIS A 142 -18.87 -9.31 7.26
C HIS A 142 -18.45 -9.14 8.72
N VAL A 143 -19.07 -8.23 9.50
CA VAL A 143 -18.63 -7.87 10.87
C VAL A 143 -18.19 -9.06 11.74
N LYS A 144 -18.86 -10.22 11.68
CA LYS A 144 -18.48 -11.42 12.44
C LYS A 144 -17.17 -12.08 11.95
N GLN A 145 -16.90 -12.02 10.65
CA GLN A 145 -15.69 -12.55 10.01
C GLN A 145 -14.50 -11.59 10.17
N VAL A 146 -14.74 -10.28 10.30
CA VAL A 146 -13.70 -9.26 10.57
C VAL A 146 -12.91 -9.56 11.84
N PHE A 147 -13.59 -10.04 12.87
CA PHE A 147 -12.97 -10.37 14.16
C PHE A 147 -12.22 -11.70 14.17
N HIS A 148 -12.22 -12.46 13.06
CA HIS A 148 -11.48 -13.72 12.93
C HIS A 148 -10.56 -13.66 11.71
N GLY A 149 -9.26 -13.40 11.94
CA GLY A 149 -8.21 -13.65 10.93
C GLY A 149 -7.41 -12.42 10.47
N THR A 150 -6.86 -12.54 9.25
CA THR A 150 -5.91 -11.64 8.55
C THR A 150 -6.37 -10.17 8.48
N SER A 151 -7.67 -9.94 8.36
CA SER A 151 -8.25 -8.59 8.19
C SER A 151 -8.02 -7.65 9.37
N LEU A 152 -8.15 -8.16 10.60
CA LEU A 152 -7.90 -7.35 11.81
C LEU A 152 -6.42 -6.98 11.90
N HIS A 153 -5.52 -7.87 11.49
CA HIS A 153 -4.09 -7.61 11.50
C HIS A 153 -3.73 -6.43 10.58
N TRP A 154 -4.35 -6.32 9.39
CA TRP A 154 -4.13 -5.18 8.51
C TRP A 154 -4.60 -3.85 9.09
N ILE A 155 -5.81 -3.81 9.66
CA ILE A 155 -6.33 -2.60 10.30
C ILE A 155 -5.44 -2.18 11.48
N VAL A 156 -5.06 -3.14 12.33
CA VAL A 156 -4.19 -2.89 13.48
C VAL A 156 -2.81 -2.43 13.04
N ALA A 157 -2.23 -3.06 12.01
CA ALA A 157 -0.94 -2.68 11.46
C ALA A 157 -0.98 -1.23 10.92
N ASN A 158 -1.99 -0.88 10.12
CA ASN A 158 -2.12 0.49 9.62
C ASN A 158 -2.35 1.51 10.75
N ALA A 159 -3.22 1.20 11.71
CA ALA A 159 -3.47 2.05 12.86
C ALA A 159 -2.21 2.25 13.73
N PHE A 160 -1.38 1.21 13.85
CA PHE A 160 -0.13 1.25 14.60
C PHE A 160 0.88 2.25 14.01
N VAL A 161 0.86 2.48 12.70
CA VAL A 161 1.65 3.57 12.09
C VAL A 161 0.91 4.89 12.15
N LEU A 162 -0.36 4.89 11.76
CA LEU A 162 -1.15 6.10 11.55
C LEU A 162 -1.34 6.91 12.83
N VAL A 163 -1.55 6.27 13.99
CA VAL A 163 -1.77 6.97 15.25
C VAL A 163 -0.48 7.61 15.80
N PRO A 164 0.64 6.87 15.99
CA PRO A 164 1.86 7.44 16.56
C PRO A 164 2.56 8.44 15.64
N THR A 165 2.37 8.34 14.32
CA THR A 165 3.00 9.26 13.37
C THR A 165 2.05 10.39 12.94
N GLY A 166 0.76 10.10 12.75
CA GLY A 166 -0.23 11.07 12.29
C GLY A 166 -0.61 12.11 13.34
N ILE A 167 -0.75 11.73 14.62
CA ILE A 167 -1.10 12.70 15.67
C ILE A 167 0.00 13.75 15.84
N PRO A 168 1.29 13.38 16.03
CA PRO A 168 2.35 14.38 16.10
C PRO A 168 2.49 15.16 14.79
N TRP A 169 2.31 14.51 13.62
CA TRP A 169 2.34 15.21 12.34
C TRP A 169 1.33 16.36 12.27
N ILE A 170 0.09 16.14 12.70
CA ILE A 170 -0.94 17.19 12.73
C ILE A 170 -0.52 18.35 13.64
N TRP A 171 0.16 18.07 14.76
CA TRP A 171 0.61 19.11 15.68
C TRP A 171 1.79 19.91 15.14
N TYR A 172 2.71 19.26 14.43
CA TYR A 172 3.93 19.88 13.92
C TYR A 172 3.85 20.37 12.47
N ARG A 173 2.76 20.09 11.73
CA ARG A 173 2.65 20.46 10.30
C ARG A 173 2.79 21.96 10.01
N ASN A 174 2.45 22.82 10.99
CA ASN A 174 2.52 24.28 10.87
C ASN A 174 3.81 24.84 11.51
N SER A 175 4.61 23.99 12.15
CA SER A 175 5.89 24.40 12.73
C SER A 175 6.92 24.62 11.63
N ALA A 176 7.76 25.65 11.76
CA ALA A 176 8.79 25.97 10.78
C ALA A 176 9.83 24.85 10.59
N THR A 177 9.95 23.94 11.56
CA THR A 177 10.89 22.82 11.54
C THR A 177 10.20 21.55 12.05
N CYS A 178 10.24 20.48 11.24
CA CYS A 178 9.86 19.15 11.71
C CYS A 178 10.94 18.62 12.67
N PRO A 179 10.59 18.19 13.89
CA PRO A 179 11.59 17.66 14.81
C PRO A 179 12.26 16.40 14.24
N PRO A 180 13.60 16.27 14.29
CA PRO A 180 14.30 15.09 13.76
C PRO A 180 13.83 13.76 14.36
N TRP A 181 13.41 13.76 15.63
CA TRP A 181 12.89 12.58 16.29
C TRP A 181 11.56 12.09 15.68
N LEU A 182 10.75 13.00 15.14
CA LEU A 182 9.46 12.63 14.50
C LEU A 182 9.70 11.91 13.18
N ILE A 183 10.70 12.37 12.42
CA ILE A 183 11.17 11.71 11.20
C ILE A 183 11.69 10.30 11.55
N GLY A 184 12.52 10.19 12.59
CA GLY A 184 13.02 8.89 13.08
C GLY A 184 11.89 7.95 13.53
N LEU A 185 10.88 8.47 14.24
CA LEU A 185 9.71 7.70 14.66
C LEU A 185 8.88 7.22 13.46
N PHE A 186 8.69 8.08 12.46
CA PHE A 186 8.00 7.73 11.22
C PHE A 186 8.70 6.59 10.49
N PHE A 187 10.02 6.69 10.33
CA PHE A 187 10.82 5.63 9.71
C PHE A 187 10.77 4.32 10.47
N ALA A 188 10.96 4.36 11.80
CA ALA A 188 10.84 3.18 12.64
C ALA A 188 9.45 2.54 12.53
N GLY A 189 8.40 3.38 12.49
CA GLY A 189 7.01 2.94 12.33
C GLY A 189 6.77 2.20 11.01
N ILE A 190 7.26 2.71 9.89
CA ILE A 190 7.08 2.08 8.57
C ILE A 190 7.84 0.76 8.46
N ILE A 191 9.08 0.71 8.95
CA ILE A 191 9.88 -0.52 8.95
C ILE A 191 9.19 -1.58 9.81
N ALA A 192 8.80 -1.21 11.04
CA ALA A 192 8.08 -2.11 11.93
C ALA A 192 6.78 -2.60 11.29
N HIS A 193 6.03 -1.71 10.63
CA HIS A 193 4.81 -2.05 9.92
C HIS A 193 5.00 -3.03 8.78
N THR A 194 6.01 -2.79 7.93
CA THR A 194 6.32 -3.70 6.82
C THR A 194 6.70 -5.08 7.33
N ILE A 195 7.54 -5.15 8.38
CA ILE A 195 7.94 -6.40 9.01
C ILE A 195 6.72 -7.11 9.62
N MET A 196 5.90 -6.38 10.40
CA MET A 196 4.71 -6.93 11.03
C MET A 196 3.71 -7.45 9.99
N ASP A 197 3.52 -6.73 8.89
CA ASP A 197 2.61 -7.14 7.83
C ASP A 197 3.04 -8.46 7.20
N TYR A 198 4.30 -8.60 6.79
CA TYR A 198 4.81 -9.86 6.23
C TYR A 198 4.87 -10.99 7.26
N ALA A 199 5.24 -10.70 8.51
CA ALA A 199 5.35 -11.71 9.55
C ALA A 199 3.98 -12.28 9.96
N THR A 200 2.96 -11.43 10.05
CA THR A 200 1.61 -11.85 10.47
C THR A 200 0.77 -12.39 9.33
N ASN A 201 1.02 -11.93 8.10
CA ASN A 201 0.24 -12.31 6.92
C ASN A 201 1.01 -13.21 5.95
N TRP A 202 2.06 -13.90 6.43
CA TRP A 202 2.91 -14.77 5.60
C TRP A 202 2.11 -15.81 4.82
N GLU A 203 1.23 -16.57 5.51
CA GLU A 203 0.38 -17.58 4.87
C GLU A 203 -0.56 -16.98 3.82
N PHE A 204 -1.04 -15.75 4.07
CA PHE A 204 -1.89 -15.08 3.11
C PHE A 204 -1.10 -14.71 1.85
N TYR A 205 0.13 -14.20 2.00
CA TYR A 205 0.97 -13.77 0.89
C TYR A 205 1.61 -14.91 0.10
N PHE A 206 2.10 -15.94 0.78
CA PHE A 206 2.90 -17.01 0.16
C PHE A 206 2.24 -18.39 0.19
N GLY A 207 1.05 -18.52 0.77
CA GLY A 207 0.40 -19.80 1.02
C GLY A 207 0.99 -20.52 2.24
N ARG A 208 0.37 -21.65 2.63
CA ARG A 208 0.94 -22.53 3.67
C ARG A 208 2.17 -23.26 3.12
N SER A 209 3.17 -23.44 3.97
CA SER A 209 4.34 -24.25 3.61
C SER A 209 3.93 -25.69 3.33
N LEU A 210 4.46 -26.28 2.26
CA LEU A 210 4.25 -27.67 1.85
C LEU A 210 4.59 -28.71 2.94
N SER A 211 5.24 -28.30 4.04
CA SER A 211 5.58 -29.14 5.19
C SER A 211 4.40 -29.46 6.11
N ASP A 212 3.30 -28.70 6.03
CA ASP A 212 2.22 -28.81 7.02
C ASP A 212 1.11 -29.80 6.62
N ASP A 213 1.22 -30.35 5.40
CA ASP A 213 0.30 -31.35 4.83
C ASP A 213 0.85 -32.79 4.89
N SER A 214 1.99 -33.00 5.57
CA SER A 214 2.61 -34.33 5.81
C SER A 214 2.42 -34.81 7.24
#